data_AF-A0AAZ1Y5M7-F1
#
_entry.id   AF-A0AAZ1Y5M7-F1
#
_cell.length_a   1.000
_cell.length_b   1.000
_cell.length_c   1.000
_cell.angle_alpha   90.00
_cell.angle_beta   90.00
_cell.angle_gamma   90.00
#
_symmetry.space_group_name_H-M   'P 1'
#
loop_
_entity.id
_entity.type
_entity.pdbx_description
1 polymer ?
#
loop_
_entity_poly.entity_id
_entity_poly.type
_entity_poly.pdbx_seq_one_letter_code
_entity_poly.pdbx_strand_id
1 'polypeptide(L)'
;MFEGDIHPPPQNSSLSARCGWGAEAMEKPSSSDRAELEERKGLVEDGGEPRGAEGGEVDARTPRKSSSSRKSFRLDYRLEEEVTKSCRDKHGRWANPWPTWCFPSYSMLFRFLFLEKDNSNVPASKEALDRELPVMEPYFVQNPNLSGSGPGLRVTWLGHATVLVEIDGVNVLTDPIFSQRASPIQYMGPKRFRGPPCTVDQLPRIDAVVISHSHYDHLDAGSVASLNARFGGELRWFVPMGLMDWLVKTGCENVMELDWWEENCVPGHDDVTFVCTPSQHWSKRTAWDDNKSLWSSWTVLGPDHRFFFAGDTGYCSSFAEIGRRFGPFDLAAIPIGAYLPRDVMKGQHVDPKEAVQIHEDLQARQSVAIHWGTFALAYEYYLDPPLQLREALEQKGLKPDSFFTLHHGESRLISAQDEDVFD
;
A
#
# COMPACT_ATOMS: atom_id res chain seq x y z
N MET A 1 39.21 -70.69 11.38
CA MET A 1 40.23 -70.20 10.42
C MET A 1 40.09 -68.69 10.47
N PHE A 2 40.89 -68.00 11.28
CA PHE A 2 42.31 -67.65 11.09
C PHE A 2 42.53 -66.48 10.13
N GLU A 3 43.42 -65.58 10.53
CA GLU A 3 43.63 -64.22 10.02
C GLU A 3 44.76 -64.12 8.99
N GLY A 4 44.94 -62.91 8.43
CA GLY A 4 46.15 -62.46 7.71
C GLY A 4 45.89 -61.78 6.35
N ASP A 5 46.67 -60.79 5.87
CA ASP A 5 47.69 -59.99 6.58
C ASP A 5 48.13 -58.72 5.80
N ILE A 6 48.28 -57.59 6.52
CA ILE A 6 49.39 -56.60 6.49
C ILE A 6 49.82 -55.83 5.20
N HIS A 7 49.43 -54.53 5.17
CA HIS A 7 50.24 -53.29 4.85
C HIS A 7 50.84 -53.01 3.42
N PRO A 8 51.64 -51.92 3.13
CA PRO A 8 51.19 -50.80 2.26
C PRO A 8 52.21 -50.40 1.16
N PRO A 9 52.03 -49.30 0.36
CA PRO A 9 52.62 -47.97 0.67
C PRO A 9 51.90 -46.77 -0.07
N PRO A 10 52.49 -45.57 -0.31
CA PRO A 10 53.39 -44.69 0.46
C PRO A 10 52.76 -43.30 0.78
N GLN A 11 53.51 -42.42 1.46
CA GLN A 11 53.19 -40.99 1.65
C GLN A 11 53.87 -40.10 0.58
N ASN A 12 53.34 -38.89 0.30
CA ASN A 12 54.20 -37.70 0.15
C ASN A 12 53.49 -36.33 0.29
N SER A 13 54.30 -35.30 0.57
CA SER A 13 54.08 -33.83 0.49
C SER A 13 52.67 -33.30 0.12
N SER A 14 51.93 -32.58 0.97
CA SER A 14 52.19 -31.29 1.65
C SER A 14 52.16 -30.03 0.77
N LEU A 15 51.14 -29.17 0.96
CA LEU A 15 51.24 -27.72 0.78
C LEU A 15 50.17 -27.02 1.63
N SER A 16 50.42 -25.79 2.09
CA SER A 16 49.60 -25.12 3.10
C SER A 16 49.39 -23.63 2.82
N ALA A 17 48.13 -23.19 2.89
CA ALA A 17 47.70 -21.80 3.04
C ALA A 17 46.29 -21.81 3.66
N ARG A 18 46.18 -21.74 5.00
CA ARG A 18 46.00 -20.50 5.78
C ARG A 18 44.66 -19.81 5.53
N CYS A 19 43.70 -20.06 6.41
CA CYS A 19 42.63 -19.11 6.71
C CYS A 19 43.25 -17.81 7.26
N GLY A 20 42.68 -16.67 6.90
CA GLY A 20 42.95 -15.39 7.55
C GLY A 20 41.63 -14.73 7.94
N TRP A 21 41.38 -14.58 9.24
CA TRP A 21 40.33 -13.69 9.73
C TRP A 21 40.90 -12.28 9.80
N GLY A 22 40.35 -11.37 8.99
CA GLY A 22 40.55 -9.93 9.11
C GLY A 22 39.23 -9.30 9.54
N ALA A 23 39.14 -8.91 10.81
CA ALA A 23 38.01 -8.14 11.33
C ALA A 23 38.47 -6.71 11.54
N GLU A 24 38.18 -5.84 10.58
CA GLU A 24 38.28 -4.39 10.77
C GLU A 24 36.93 -3.85 11.24
N ALA A 25 36.92 -3.18 12.39
CA ALA A 25 35.73 -2.54 12.93
C ALA A 25 35.59 -1.15 12.30
N MET A 26 34.51 -0.91 11.55
CA MET A 26 34.10 0.45 11.24
C MET A 26 33.49 1.09 12.48
N GLU A 27 34.18 2.10 13.01
CA GLU A 27 33.65 2.94 14.09
C GLU A 27 32.48 3.79 13.59
N LYS A 28 31.50 4.04 14.47
CA LYS A 28 30.38 4.94 14.18
C LYS A 28 30.81 6.39 14.45
N PRO A 29 30.47 7.37 13.58
CA PRO A 29 30.52 8.77 13.94
C PRO A 29 29.65 9.03 15.18
N SER A 30 30.18 9.76 16.16
CA SER A 30 29.46 10.12 17.39
C SER A 30 28.71 11.44 17.24
N SER A 31 27.68 11.63 18.06
CA SER A 31 26.88 12.87 18.09
C SER A 31 27.65 14.05 18.71
N SER A 32 28.42 14.79 17.90
CA SER A 32 29.05 16.06 18.30
C SER A 32 29.02 17.15 17.23
N ASP A 33 28.99 16.81 15.94
CA ASP A 33 29.03 17.78 14.84
C ASP A 33 27.65 18.44 14.63
N ARG A 34 27.29 19.36 15.53
CA ARG A 34 26.02 20.07 15.57
C ARG A 34 26.25 21.56 15.71
N ALA A 35 25.64 22.34 14.81
CA ALA A 35 25.48 23.80 14.86
C ALA A 35 26.76 24.66 14.87
N GLU A 36 27.37 24.88 13.71
CA GLU A 36 28.19 26.08 13.47
C GLU A 36 28.11 26.58 12.00
N LEU A 37 26.88 26.86 11.51
CA LEU A 37 26.68 27.43 10.16
C LEU A 37 25.44 28.35 10.02
N GLU A 38 24.93 28.90 11.13
CA GLU A 38 23.95 30.00 11.14
C GLU A 38 24.42 31.16 12.04
N GLU A 39 25.42 31.95 11.61
CA GLU A 39 25.51 33.36 11.97
C GLU A 39 26.48 34.15 11.05
N ARG A 40 26.25 35.47 10.92
CA ARG A 40 27.04 36.51 10.18
C ARG A 40 26.76 36.58 8.67
N LYS A 41 25.99 37.56 8.17
CA LYS A 41 26.22 39.02 8.30
C LYS A 41 24.96 39.82 7.98
N GLY A 42 24.82 41.01 8.56
CA GLY A 42 23.83 42.00 8.16
C GLY A 42 24.40 43.41 7.96
N LEU A 43 23.88 44.09 6.92
CA LEU A 43 23.62 45.54 6.81
C LEU A 43 24.78 46.57 6.76
N VAL A 44 24.39 47.81 6.38
CA VAL A 44 25.13 49.10 6.44
C VAL A 44 26.21 49.30 5.34
N GLU A 45 26.37 50.41 4.59
CA GLU A 45 25.64 51.65 4.16
C GLU A 45 26.57 52.35 3.11
N ASP A 46 26.26 53.35 2.24
CA ASP A 46 25.06 54.01 1.69
C ASP A 46 25.48 54.88 0.46
N GLY A 47 24.52 55.47 -0.29
CA GLY A 47 24.68 56.85 -0.83
C GLY A 47 24.54 57.08 -2.35
N GLY A 48 23.55 57.91 -2.76
CA GLY A 48 23.48 58.48 -4.12
C GLY A 48 22.11 59.07 -4.52
N GLU A 49 21.96 60.41 -4.48
CA GLU A 49 20.69 61.14 -4.72
C GLU A 49 20.78 62.11 -5.96
N PRO A 50 19.74 62.89 -6.38
CA PRO A 50 19.17 62.68 -7.72
C PRO A 50 19.04 63.93 -8.64
N ARG A 51 18.78 63.68 -9.94
CA ARG A 51 18.23 64.61 -10.97
C ARG A 51 17.52 63.75 -12.05
N GLY A 52 16.45 64.14 -12.76
CA GLY A 52 15.58 65.32 -12.76
C GLY A 52 14.34 65.07 -13.66
N ALA A 53 13.42 66.02 -13.80
CA ALA A 53 12.17 65.91 -14.61
C ALA A 53 12.44 66.00 -16.14
N GLU A 54 11.50 65.83 -17.09
CA GLU A 54 10.02 65.73 -17.13
C GLU A 54 9.61 64.52 -18.02
N GLY A 55 8.41 63.91 -17.99
CA GLY A 55 7.12 64.45 -18.47
C GLY A 55 6.66 63.73 -19.76
N GLY A 56 5.54 62.98 -19.72
CA GLY A 56 4.98 62.29 -20.90
C GLY A 56 3.94 61.20 -20.57
N GLU A 57 2.74 61.31 -21.14
CA GLU A 57 1.57 60.46 -20.87
C GLU A 57 1.15 59.65 -22.12
N VAL A 58 1.22 58.32 -22.07
CA VAL A 58 0.61 57.41 -23.05
C VAL A 58 0.18 56.10 -22.35
N ASP A 59 -1.04 55.63 -22.59
CA ASP A 59 -1.61 54.40 -22.02
C ASP A 59 -1.02 53.12 -22.64
N ALA A 60 -0.68 52.14 -21.79
CA ALA A 60 -0.21 50.80 -22.19
C ALA A 60 -0.51 49.72 -21.14
N ARG A 61 -1.78 49.27 -21.06
CA ARG A 61 -2.25 47.94 -20.58
C ARG A 61 -1.26 47.12 -19.72
N THR A 62 -1.24 47.36 -18.40
CA THR A 62 -0.54 46.47 -17.46
C THR A 62 -1.37 45.21 -17.17
N PRO A 63 -0.84 43.98 -17.28
CA PRO A 63 -1.54 42.79 -16.80
C PRO A 63 -1.64 42.82 -15.27
N ARG A 64 -2.82 42.49 -14.73
CA ARG A 64 -3.02 42.37 -13.28
C ARG A 64 -2.13 41.26 -12.72
N LYS A 65 -1.10 41.63 -11.94
CA LYS A 65 -0.39 40.67 -11.06
C LYS A 65 -1.33 40.23 -9.95
N SER A 66 -2.11 39.18 -10.21
CA SER A 66 -2.84 38.46 -9.17
C SER A 66 -1.85 37.67 -8.32
N SER A 67 -1.23 38.33 -7.33
CA SER A 67 -0.44 37.67 -6.28
C SER A 67 -1.37 36.93 -5.33
N SER A 68 -2.05 35.91 -5.86
CA SER A 68 -2.81 34.92 -5.11
C SER A 68 -1.83 34.05 -4.33
N SER A 69 -1.30 34.61 -3.24
CA SER A 69 -0.61 33.88 -2.20
C SER A 69 -1.62 32.97 -1.50
N ARG A 70 -1.95 31.85 -2.17
CA ARG A 70 -2.49 30.66 -1.51
C ARG A 70 -1.38 30.20 -0.55
N LYS A 71 -1.39 30.74 0.66
CA LYS A 71 -0.67 30.14 1.78
C LYS A 71 -1.26 28.74 1.94
N SER A 72 -0.53 27.74 1.46
CA SER A 72 -0.89 26.35 1.69
C SER A 72 -0.97 26.15 3.19
N PHE A 73 -2.20 26.00 3.70
CA PHE A 73 -2.46 25.79 5.10
C PHE A 73 -2.22 24.30 5.37
N ARG A 74 -0.95 23.88 5.26
CA ARG A 74 -0.48 22.56 5.73
C ARG A 74 -0.79 22.50 7.22
N LEU A 75 -1.96 21.95 7.54
CA LEU A 75 -2.38 21.61 8.89
C LEU A 75 -1.29 20.70 9.46
N ASP A 76 -0.68 21.09 10.57
CA ASP A 76 0.49 20.39 11.09
C ASP A 76 0.06 19.14 11.86
N TYR A 77 -0.33 18.10 11.10
CA TYR A 77 -0.69 16.77 11.59
C TYR A 77 0.49 16.06 12.30
N ARG A 78 1.69 16.65 12.30
CA ARG A 78 2.86 16.18 13.05
C ARG A 78 2.84 16.63 14.52
N LEU A 79 1.88 17.46 14.93
CA LEU A 79 1.52 17.61 16.34
C LEU A 79 1.26 16.21 16.95
N GLU A 80 1.85 15.94 18.12
CA GLU A 80 1.78 14.64 18.77
C GLU A 80 0.41 14.40 19.43
N GLU A 81 -0.60 14.02 18.64
CA GLU A 81 -1.73 13.25 19.18
C GLU A 81 -1.23 11.89 19.69
N GLU A 82 -1.85 11.36 20.76
CA GLU A 82 -1.58 10.00 21.26
C GLU A 82 -2.14 8.94 20.29
N VAL A 83 -1.38 8.67 19.23
CA VAL A 83 -1.67 7.62 18.26
C VAL A 83 -1.18 6.24 18.72
N THR A 84 -1.89 5.19 18.32
CA THR A 84 -1.53 3.80 18.61
C THR A 84 -0.23 3.43 17.89
N LYS A 85 0.88 3.33 18.63
CA LYS A 85 2.19 2.93 18.09
C LYS A 85 2.26 1.41 17.88
N SER A 86 3.09 0.99 16.95
CA SER A 86 3.40 -0.43 16.72
C SER A 86 4.06 -1.04 17.96
N CYS A 87 3.92 -2.35 18.15
CA CYS A 87 4.51 -3.04 19.30
C CYS A 87 4.98 -4.46 18.95
N ARG A 88 5.90 -4.98 19.76
CA ARG A 88 6.45 -6.33 19.61
C ARG A 88 6.30 -7.14 20.88
N ASP A 89 6.14 -8.44 20.71
CA ASP A 89 6.06 -9.40 21.80
C ASP A 89 7.44 -9.73 22.41
N LYS A 90 7.44 -10.56 23.45
CA LYS A 90 8.66 -11.05 24.13
C LYS A 90 9.60 -11.89 23.26
N HIS A 91 9.19 -12.26 22.05
CA HIS A 91 9.97 -13.00 21.06
C HIS A 91 10.42 -12.10 19.89
N GLY A 92 10.18 -10.79 19.97
CA GLY A 92 10.54 -9.81 18.95
C GLY A 92 9.65 -9.84 17.71
N ARG A 93 8.48 -10.49 17.78
CA ARG A 93 7.48 -10.53 16.72
C ARG A 93 6.53 -9.36 16.86
N TRP A 94 6.05 -8.82 15.75
CA TRP A 94 5.04 -7.77 15.76
C TRP A 94 3.72 -8.29 16.35
N ALA A 95 3.03 -7.43 17.10
CA ALA A 95 1.79 -7.75 17.80
C ALA A 95 0.72 -6.69 17.54
N ASN A 96 -0.55 -7.09 17.56
CA ASN A 96 -1.66 -6.16 17.51
C ASN A 96 -1.92 -5.58 18.91
N PRO A 97 -1.95 -4.24 19.09
CA PRO A 97 -2.21 -3.62 20.38
C PRO A 97 -3.70 -3.59 20.79
N TRP A 98 -4.63 -3.76 19.84
CA TRP A 98 -6.07 -3.56 20.10
C TRP A 98 -6.76 -4.79 20.72
N PRO A 99 -7.73 -4.59 21.64
CA PRO A 99 -8.50 -5.69 22.25
C PRO A 99 -9.48 -6.37 21.28
N THR A 100 -9.70 -5.79 20.10
CA THR A 100 -10.44 -6.38 18.97
C THR A 100 -9.67 -7.51 18.27
N TRP A 101 -8.35 -7.62 18.47
CA TRP A 101 -7.54 -8.70 17.90
C TRP A 101 -7.83 -10.04 18.59
N CYS A 102 -8.29 -11.02 17.81
CA CYS A 102 -8.33 -12.41 18.20
C CYS A 102 -7.80 -13.30 17.07
N PHE A 103 -6.59 -13.84 17.22
CA PHE A 103 -6.09 -14.87 16.32
C PHE A 103 -6.86 -16.18 16.55
N PRO A 104 -7.34 -16.87 15.50
CA PRO A 104 -8.12 -18.10 15.66
C PRO A 104 -7.30 -19.21 16.33
N SER A 105 -7.95 -19.99 17.20
CA SER A 105 -7.31 -21.13 17.86
C SER A 105 -6.94 -22.23 16.86
N TYR A 106 -5.99 -23.10 17.21
CA TYR A 106 -5.66 -24.27 16.37
C TYR A 106 -6.87 -25.18 16.11
N SER A 107 -7.83 -25.26 17.05
CA SER A 107 -9.09 -25.99 16.85
C SER A 107 -10.05 -25.29 15.89
N MET A 108 -10.10 -23.95 15.89
CA MET A 108 -10.85 -23.15 14.92
C MET A 108 -10.22 -23.24 13.52
N LEU A 109 -8.90 -23.13 13.40
CA LEU A 109 -8.17 -23.30 12.14
C LEU A 109 -8.32 -24.73 11.58
N PHE A 110 -8.28 -25.76 12.42
CA PHE A 110 -8.55 -27.13 12.00
C PHE A 110 -10.01 -27.31 11.55
N ARG A 111 -10.98 -26.72 12.26
CA ARG A 111 -12.39 -26.73 11.84
C ARG A 111 -12.53 -26.10 10.45
N PHE A 112 -12.01 -24.88 10.29
CA PHE A 112 -12.03 -24.14 9.02
C PHE A 112 -11.44 -24.96 7.87
N LEU A 113 -10.21 -25.46 8.00
CA LEU A 113 -9.48 -26.11 6.91
C LEU A 113 -9.99 -27.51 6.53
N PHE A 114 -10.73 -28.21 7.41
CA PHE A 114 -11.05 -29.64 7.22
C PHE A 114 -12.49 -30.07 7.49
N LEU A 115 -13.30 -29.26 8.18
CA LEU A 115 -14.66 -29.63 8.63
C LEU A 115 -15.74 -28.62 8.22
N GLU A 116 -15.37 -27.35 8.10
CA GLU A 116 -16.24 -26.25 7.72
C GLU A 116 -16.56 -26.33 6.23
N LYS A 117 -17.83 -26.04 5.86
CA LYS A 117 -18.27 -26.15 4.48
C LYS A 117 -17.90 -24.90 3.70
N ASP A 118 -17.13 -25.07 2.62
CA ASP A 118 -16.97 -24.05 1.58
C ASP A 118 -18.34 -23.72 0.94
N ASN A 119 -18.74 -22.44 1.01
CA ASN A 119 -19.94 -21.91 0.34
C ASN A 119 -19.61 -20.81 -0.67
N SER A 120 -18.36 -20.72 -1.13
CA SER A 120 -17.94 -19.78 -2.17
C SER A 120 -18.72 -19.96 -3.48
N ASN A 121 -19.06 -21.21 -3.82
CA ASN A 121 -19.84 -21.63 -5.00
C ASN A 121 -19.42 -20.92 -6.30
N VAL A 122 -18.12 -20.68 -6.48
CA VAL A 122 -17.54 -20.04 -7.68
C VAL A 122 -17.88 -20.90 -8.92
N PRO A 123 -18.54 -20.34 -9.96
CA PRO A 123 -18.86 -21.08 -11.16
C PRO A 123 -17.61 -21.58 -11.91
N ALA A 124 -17.63 -22.85 -12.32
CA ALA A 124 -16.57 -23.42 -13.15
C ALA A 124 -16.66 -22.99 -14.63
N SER A 125 -17.83 -22.52 -15.08
CA SER A 125 -18.04 -22.01 -16.45
C SER A 125 -17.56 -20.57 -16.58
N LYS A 126 -16.76 -20.29 -17.61
CA LYS A 126 -16.30 -18.95 -17.92
C LYS A 126 -17.48 -18.01 -18.21
N GLU A 127 -18.51 -18.52 -18.87
CA GLU A 127 -19.67 -17.77 -19.34
C GLU A 127 -20.55 -17.26 -18.20
N ALA A 128 -20.55 -17.95 -17.04
CA ALA A 128 -21.22 -17.48 -15.84
C ALA A 128 -20.36 -16.42 -15.12
N LEU A 129 -19.05 -16.67 -14.98
CA LEU A 129 -18.13 -15.70 -14.37
C LEU A 129 -18.06 -14.39 -15.17
N ASP A 130 -18.00 -14.46 -16.50
CA ASP A 130 -17.95 -13.29 -17.39
C ASP A 130 -19.26 -12.49 -17.40
N ARG A 131 -20.40 -13.09 -16.98
CA ARG A 131 -21.69 -12.40 -16.84
C ARG A 131 -21.81 -11.62 -15.54
N GLU A 132 -21.41 -12.21 -14.42
CA GLU A 132 -21.52 -11.57 -13.09
C GLU A 132 -20.31 -10.71 -12.74
N LEU A 133 -19.12 -11.11 -13.22
CA LEU A 133 -17.83 -10.46 -12.98
C LEU A 133 -17.04 -10.37 -14.29
N PRO A 134 -17.47 -9.51 -15.23
CA PRO A 134 -16.73 -9.24 -16.46
C PRO A 134 -15.32 -8.71 -16.15
N VAL A 135 -14.34 -9.15 -16.94
CA VAL A 135 -12.99 -8.58 -16.95
C VAL A 135 -12.90 -7.64 -18.15
N MET A 136 -12.85 -6.35 -17.86
CA MET A 136 -12.74 -5.26 -18.83
C MET A 136 -11.27 -4.98 -19.15
N GLU A 137 -11.01 -4.49 -20.36
CA GLU A 137 -9.69 -3.96 -20.74
C GLU A 137 -9.54 -2.53 -20.19
N PRO A 138 -8.50 -2.19 -19.39
CA PRO A 138 -8.39 -0.88 -18.76
C PRO A 138 -8.22 0.27 -19.76
N TYR A 139 -8.67 1.47 -19.39
CA TYR A 139 -8.66 2.64 -20.28
C TYR A 139 -7.26 2.96 -20.83
N PHE A 140 -6.21 2.75 -20.03
CA PHE A 140 -4.81 3.00 -20.39
C PHE A 140 -4.26 1.98 -21.40
N VAL A 141 -4.89 0.82 -21.55
CA VAL A 141 -4.57 -0.16 -22.60
C VAL A 141 -5.29 0.19 -23.90
N GLN A 142 -6.56 0.58 -23.81
CA GLN A 142 -7.35 1.04 -24.96
C GLN A 142 -6.80 2.35 -25.56
N ASN A 143 -6.34 3.27 -24.71
CA ASN A 143 -5.88 4.61 -25.10
C ASN A 143 -4.57 5.01 -24.38
N PRO A 144 -3.41 4.41 -24.72
CA PRO A 144 -2.14 4.67 -24.02
C PRO A 144 -1.68 6.13 -24.00
N ASN A 145 -2.17 6.95 -24.94
CA ASN A 145 -1.87 8.39 -25.03
C ASN A 145 -2.63 9.24 -23.99
N LEU A 146 -3.63 8.67 -23.29
CA LEU A 146 -4.38 9.33 -22.22
C LEU A 146 -3.83 9.02 -20.82
N SER A 147 -2.86 8.10 -20.74
CA SER A 147 -2.29 7.58 -19.49
C SER A 147 -1.26 8.50 -18.82
N GLY A 148 -1.33 9.80 -19.12
CA GLY A 148 -0.49 10.83 -18.49
C GLY A 148 -1.14 11.32 -17.20
N SER A 149 -0.39 11.28 -16.10
CA SER A 149 -0.81 11.65 -14.76
C SER A 149 -1.11 13.15 -14.67
N GLY A 150 -2.33 13.54 -15.01
CA GLY A 150 -2.83 14.90 -14.85
C GLY A 150 -3.20 15.23 -13.39
N PRO A 151 -3.51 16.50 -13.09
CA PRO A 151 -4.08 16.87 -11.79
C PRO A 151 -5.46 16.23 -11.62
N GLY A 152 -5.72 15.64 -10.46
CA GLY A 152 -6.93 14.88 -10.18
C GLY A 152 -6.66 13.57 -9.44
N LEU A 153 -7.73 12.82 -9.20
CA LEU A 153 -7.71 11.50 -8.58
C LEU A 153 -8.50 10.50 -9.45
N ARG A 154 -7.86 9.42 -9.90
CA ARG A 154 -8.53 8.29 -10.59
C ARG A 154 -8.12 6.98 -9.94
N VAL A 155 -9.06 6.04 -9.87
CA VAL A 155 -8.77 4.64 -9.48
C VAL A 155 -9.14 3.67 -10.60
N THR A 156 -8.35 2.62 -10.76
CA THR A 156 -8.62 1.45 -11.62
C THR A 156 -8.44 0.18 -10.80
N TRP A 157 -9.46 -0.69 -10.73
CA TRP A 157 -9.34 -1.94 -9.97
C TRP A 157 -8.77 -3.05 -10.85
N LEU A 158 -7.58 -3.55 -10.50
CA LEU A 158 -6.92 -4.64 -11.24
C LEU A 158 -7.24 -6.04 -10.66
N GLY A 159 -8.16 -6.08 -9.70
CA GLY A 159 -8.60 -7.27 -8.98
C GLY A 159 -7.89 -7.46 -7.64
N HIS A 160 -8.56 -8.16 -6.73
CA HIS A 160 -8.12 -8.40 -5.35
C HIS A 160 -7.82 -7.08 -4.61
N ALA A 161 -6.69 -6.98 -3.90
CA ALA A 161 -6.22 -5.75 -3.28
C ALA A 161 -5.44 -4.83 -4.24
N THR A 162 -5.24 -5.22 -5.50
CA THR A 162 -4.51 -4.41 -6.49
C THR A 162 -5.43 -3.32 -7.09
N VAL A 163 -5.17 -2.06 -6.74
CA VAL A 163 -5.66 -0.87 -7.44
C VAL A 163 -4.49 -0.09 -8.01
N LEU A 164 -4.68 0.47 -9.21
CA LEU A 164 -3.87 1.57 -9.71
C LEU A 164 -4.60 2.87 -9.34
N VAL A 165 -3.89 3.80 -8.71
CA VAL A 165 -4.37 5.13 -8.34
C VAL A 165 -3.49 6.18 -9.02
N GLU A 166 -4.10 7.01 -9.84
CA GLU A 166 -3.50 8.26 -10.34
C GLU A 166 -3.89 9.35 -9.35
N ILE A 167 -2.92 9.97 -8.67
CA ILE A 167 -3.17 11.02 -7.66
C ILE A 167 -2.12 12.13 -7.80
N ASP A 168 -2.58 13.35 -8.09
CA ASP A 168 -1.76 14.58 -8.13
C ASP A 168 -0.43 14.43 -8.91
N GLY A 169 -0.49 13.77 -10.07
CA GLY A 169 0.68 13.54 -10.94
C GLY A 169 1.54 12.32 -10.61
N VAL A 170 1.14 11.49 -9.64
CA VAL A 170 1.83 10.26 -9.21
C VAL A 170 0.94 9.03 -9.43
N ASN A 171 1.50 7.98 -10.02
CA ASN A 171 0.84 6.69 -10.23
C ASN A 171 1.28 5.68 -9.16
N VAL A 172 0.35 5.37 -8.26
CA VAL A 172 0.52 4.45 -7.14
C VAL A 172 -0.15 3.11 -7.46
N LEU A 173 0.56 2.01 -7.25
CA LEU A 173 0.04 0.65 -7.39
C LEU A 173 0.02 -0.04 -6.02
N THR A 174 -1.14 -0.48 -5.56
CA THR A 174 -1.25 -1.22 -4.28
C THR A 174 -1.06 -2.71 -4.50
N ASP A 175 -0.43 -3.42 -3.55
CA ASP A 175 -0.42 -4.89 -3.41
C ASP A 175 -0.53 -5.67 -4.74
N PRO A 176 0.49 -5.58 -5.62
CA PRO A 176 0.37 -6.03 -7.00
C PRO A 176 0.43 -7.56 -7.12
N ILE A 177 -0.68 -8.17 -7.54
CA ILE A 177 -0.73 -9.58 -7.98
C ILE A 177 -1.26 -9.72 -9.40
N PHE A 178 -0.36 -10.02 -10.33
CA PHE A 178 -0.62 -10.39 -11.72
C PHE A 178 -0.49 -11.91 -11.95
N SER A 179 0.16 -12.65 -11.02
CA SER A 179 0.21 -14.11 -11.06
C SER A 179 -1.17 -14.78 -10.98
N GLN A 180 -1.21 -16.04 -11.42
CA GLN A 180 -2.42 -16.87 -11.43
C GLN A 180 -2.73 -17.49 -10.07
N ARG A 181 -1.72 -17.71 -9.22
CA ARG A 181 -1.88 -18.19 -7.85
C ARG A 181 -1.23 -17.27 -6.83
N ALA A 182 -1.91 -17.10 -5.70
CA ALA A 182 -1.37 -16.53 -4.48
C ALA A 182 -0.65 -17.64 -3.71
N SER A 183 0.61 -17.91 -4.06
CA SER A 183 1.34 -19.08 -3.57
C SER A 183 2.84 -18.96 -3.80
N PRO A 184 3.69 -19.56 -2.93
CA PRO A 184 5.12 -19.72 -3.22
C PRO A 184 5.41 -20.58 -4.46
N ILE A 185 4.43 -21.35 -4.96
CA ILE A 185 4.57 -22.23 -6.12
C ILE A 185 3.30 -22.20 -7.00
N GLN A 186 3.43 -21.75 -8.25
CA GLN A 186 2.29 -21.50 -9.16
C GLN A 186 1.49 -22.74 -9.57
N TYR A 187 1.88 -23.96 -9.16
CA TYR A 187 1.11 -25.19 -9.36
C TYR A 187 0.22 -25.58 -8.16
N MET A 188 0.36 -24.95 -6.98
CA MET A 188 -0.40 -25.26 -5.76
C MET A 188 -0.90 -23.98 -5.07
N GLY A 189 -1.85 -24.08 -4.13
CA GLY A 189 -2.42 -22.92 -3.42
C GLY A 189 -3.56 -22.21 -4.17
N PRO A 190 -4.17 -21.16 -3.59
CA PRO A 190 -5.30 -20.44 -4.18
C PRO A 190 -5.02 -19.95 -5.60
N LYS A 191 -5.94 -20.23 -6.53
CA LYS A 191 -5.91 -19.72 -7.91
C LYS A 191 -7.00 -18.68 -8.08
N ARG A 192 -6.72 -17.57 -8.76
CA ARG A 192 -7.75 -16.59 -9.12
C ARG A 192 -8.74 -17.15 -10.13
N PHE A 193 -10.02 -16.85 -9.94
CA PHE A 193 -11.09 -17.18 -10.88
C PHE A 193 -11.40 -16.03 -11.86
N ARG A 194 -10.96 -14.81 -11.55
CA ARG A 194 -10.84 -13.69 -12.48
C ARG A 194 -9.36 -13.36 -12.70
N GLY A 195 -8.93 -13.33 -13.95
CA GLY A 195 -7.55 -12.95 -14.31
C GLY A 195 -7.28 -11.47 -14.05
N PRO A 196 -6.01 -11.03 -14.08
CA PRO A 196 -5.71 -9.61 -14.12
C PRO A 196 -6.23 -9.03 -15.45
N PRO A 197 -6.74 -7.79 -15.48
CA PRO A 197 -7.31 -7.17 -16.68
C PRO A 197 -6.23 -6.66 -17.68
N CYS A 198 -4.96 -6.64 -17.26
CA CYS A 198 -3.81 -6.28 -18.10
C CYS A 198 -2.54 -7.03 -17.62
N THR A 199 -1.49 -7.02 -18.43
CA THR A 199 -0.14 -7.46 -18.03
C THR A 199 0.65 -6.32 -17.38
N VAL A 200 1.76 -6.65 -16.71
CA VAL A 200 2.70 -5.64 -16.18
C VAL A 200 3.26 -4.74 -17.28
N ASP A 201 3.43 -5.25 -18.51
CA ASP A 201 3.90 -4.46 -19.67
C ASP A 201 2.87 -3.45 -20.19
N GLN A 202 1.57 -3.70 -19.92
CA GLN A 202 0.45 -2.87 -20.36
C GLN A 202 0.11 -1.73 -19.37
N LEU A 203 0.67 -1.74 -18.16
CA LEU A 203 0.49 -0.64 -17.20
C LEU A 203 1.05 0.69 -17.74
N PRO A 204 0.58 1.85 -17.27
CA PRO A 204 1.29 3.13 -17.44
C PRO A 204 2.64 3.12 -16.70
N ARG A 205 3.34 4.26 -16.66
CA ARG A 205 4.41 4.48 -15.67
C ARG A 205 3.83 4.23 -14.27
N ILE A 206 4.57 3.53 -13.42
CA ILE A 206 4.27 3.39 -11.99
C ILE A 206 5.43 4.06 -11.25
N ASP A 207 5.10 4.99 -10.37
CA ASP A 207 6.09 5.78 -9.61
C ASP A 207 6.28 5.20 -8.21
N ALA A 208 5.22 4.63 -7.65
CA ALA A 208 5.17 3.99 -6.34
C ALA A 208 4.45 2.63 -6.38
N VAL A 209 5.01 1.62 -5.73
CA VAL A 209 4.23 0.51 -5.18
C VAL A 209 4.11 0.70 -3.67
N VAL A 210 2.91 0.50 -3.12
CA VAL A 210 2.70 0.32 -1.67
C VAL A 210 2.35 -1.14 -1.38
N ILE A 211 3.04 -1.75 -0.41
CA ILE A 211 2.77 -3.12 0.06
C ILE A 211 2.15 -3.04 1.45
N SER A 212 0.94 -3.57 1.66
CA SER A 212 0.30 -3.56 2.99
C SER A 212 0.96 -4.53 3.96
N HIS A 213 1.23 -5.76 3.52
CA HIS A 213 1.74 -6.84 4.38
C HIS A 213 2.30 -8.02 3.57
N SER A 214 2.69 -9.11 4.23
CA SER A 214 3.51 -10.15 3.59
C SER A 214 2.79 -11.33 2.93
N HIS A 215 1.46 -11.43 2.87
CA HIS A 215 0.80 -12.61 2.31
C HIS A 215 0.98 -12.73 0.78
N TYR A 216 0.72 -13.92 0.22
CA TYR A 216 1.11 -14.26 -1.16
C TYR A 216 0.21 -13.65 -2.25
N ASP A 217 -0.96 -13.19 -1.85
CA ASP A 217 -1.96 -12.48 -2.64
C ASP A 217 -1.78 -10.96 -2.62
N HIS A 218 -0.93 -10.44 -1.73
CA HIS A 218 -0.60 -9.01 -1.62
C HIS A 218 0.86 -8.73 -2.04
N LEU A 219 1.79 -9.62 -1.69
CA LEU A 219 3.19 -9.57 -2.07
C LEU A 219 3.54 -10.79 -2.95
N ASP A 220 3.21 -10.71 -4.24
CA ASP A 220 3.53 -11.75 -5.24
C ASP A 220 4.95 -11.57 -5.82
N ALA A 221 5.77 -12.62 -5.72
CA ALA A 221 7.13 -12.63 -6.26
C ALA A 221 7.20 -12.55 -7.79
N GLY A 222 6.19 -13.05 -8.51
CA GLY A 222 6.13 -12.91 -9.97
C GLY A 222 5.95 -11.44 -10.37
N SER A 223 4.98 -10.78 -9.74
CA SER A 223 4.67 -9.37 -9.96
C SER A 223 5.81 -8.45 -9.57
N VAL A 224 6.46 -8.67 -8.41
CA VAL A 224 7.64 -7.91 -7.98
C VAL A 224 8.77 -8.03 -9.00
N ALA A 225 9.09 -9.25 -9.46
CA ALA A 225 10.12 -9.46 -10.47
C ALA A 225 9.80 -8.77 -11.81
N SER A 226 8.56 -8.87 -12.29
CA SER A 226 8.13 -8.21 -13.55
C SER A 226 8.11 -6.68 -13.44
N LEU A 227 7.62 -6.11 -12.33
CA LEU A 227 7.60 -4.66 -12.11
C LEU A 227 9.02 -4.10 -12.02
N ASN A 228 9.90 -4.77 -11.26
CA ASN A 228 11.29 -4.39 -11.12
C ASN A 228 12.07 -4.50 -12.45
N ALA A 229 11.80 -5.55 -13.25
CA ALA A 229 12.40 -5.70 -14.57
C ALA A 229 11.92 -4.66 -15.60
N ARG A 230 10.73 -4.08 -15.42
CA ARG A 230 10.18 -3.04 -16.31
C ARG A 230 10.58 -1.62 -15.93
N PHE A 231 10.59 -1.29 -14.64
CA PHE A 231 10.76 0.09 -14.15
C PHE A 231 12.08 0.33 -13.40
N GLY A 232 12.76 -0.72 -12.94
CA GLY A 232 14.03 -0.62 -12.22
C GLY A 232 14.00 0.35 -11.04
N GLY A 233 15.10 1.11 -10.87
CA GLY A 233 15.24 2.09 -9.79
C GLY A 233 14.34 3.33 -9.87
N GLU A 234 13.63 3.59 -10.99
CA GLU A 234 12.64 4.67 -11.05
C GLU A 234 11.43 4.37 -10.15
N LEU A 235 11.07 3.09 -9.99
CA LEU A 235 9.95 2.66 -9.16
C LEU A 235 10.35 2.60 -7.69
N ARG A 236 9.70 3.41 -6.84
CA ARG A 236 9.85 3.30 -5.39
C ARG A 236 8.90 2.24 -4.80
N TRP A 237 9.45 1.38 -3.94
CA TRP A 237 8.69 0.39 -3.17
C TRP A 237 8.55 0.86 -1.72
N PHE A 238 7.35 1.19 -1.28
CA PHE A 238 7.04 1.49 0.11
C PHE A 238 6.51 0.23 0.82
N VAL A 239 7.15 -0.15 1.93
CA VAL A 239 6.87 -1.41 2.63
C VAL A 239 6.88 -1.22 4.17
N PRO A 240 6.07 -1.98 4.92
CA PRO A 240 6.16 -2.01 6.38
C PRO A 240 7.44 -2.70 6.86
N MET A 241 7.90 -2.34 8.07
CA MET A 241 9.10 -2.89 8.70
C MET A 241 9.29 -4.41 8.57
N GLY A 242 10.50 -4.84 8.18
CA GLY A 242 10.90 -6.24 8.02
C GLY A 242 10.67 -6.85 6.63
N LEU A 243 10.40 -6.04 5.60
CA LEU A 243 10.23 -6.50 4.21
C LEU A 243 11.34 -6.04 3.24
N MET A 244 12.12 -5.01 3.58
CA MET A 244 13.20 -4.48 2.73
C MET A 244 14.19 -5.57 2.31
N ASP A 245 14.63 -6.40 3.25
CA ASP A 245 15.54 -7.53 3.00
C ASP A 245 14.99 -8.50 1.94
N TRP A 246 13.67 -8.70 1.89
CA TRP A 246 13.01 -9.55 0.91
C TRP A 246 12.90 -8.89 -0.47
N LEU A 247 12.53 -7.60 -0.53
CA LEU A 247 12.49 -6.82 -1.78
C LEU A 247 13.90 -6.71 -2.40
N VAL A 248 14.90 -6.34 -1.60
CA VAL A 248 16.31 -6.20 -2.04
C VAL A 248 16.87 -7.55 -2.54
N LYS A 249 16.55 -8.67 -1.88
CA LYS A 249 16.91 -10.02 -2.38
C LYS A 249 16.16 -10.44 -3.65
N THR A 250 15.06 -9.77 -3.97
CA THR A 250 14.33 -9.92 -5.24
C THR A 250 14.86 -8.97 -6.33
N GLY A 251 15.84 -8.12 -6.00
CA GLY A 251 16.53 -7.22 -6.92
C GLY A 251 16.00 -5.78 -6.93
N CYS A 252 15.12 -5.40 -6.00
CA CYS A 252 14.58 -4.04 -5.92
C CYS A 252 15.59 -3.08 -5.26
N GLU A 253 15.98 -2.03 -5.98
CA GLU A 253 17.03 -1.08 -5.55
C GLU A 253 16.46 0.12 -4.76
N ASN A 254 15.29 0.63 -5.14
CA ASN A 254 14.66 1.82 -4.56
C ASN A 254 13.54 1.41 -3.58
N VAL A 255 13.92 0.87 -2.42
CA VAL A 255 12.99 0.42 -1.37
C VAL A 255 13.02 1.39 -0.18
N MET A 256 11.84 1.70 0.34
CA MET A 256 11.60 2.51 1.53
C MET A 256 10.82 1.67 2.55
N GLU A 257 11.42 1.42 3.71
CA GLU A 257 10.81 0.64 4.79
C GLU A 257 10.43 1.56 5.94
N LEU A 258 9.20 1.45 6.43
CA LEU A 258 8.60 2.37 7.41
C LEU A 258 7.87 1.61 8.52
N ASP A 259 7.96 2.13 9.75
CA ASP A 259 7.08 1.78 10.87
C ASP A 259 5.78 2.60 10.81
N TRP A 260 4.79 2.26 11.64
CA TRP A 260 3.53 3.02 11.69
C TRP A 260 3.77 4.48 12.10
N TRP A 261 3.11 5.37 11.38
CA TRP A 261 3.18 6.83 11.47
C TRP A 261 4.51 7.44 10.98
N GLU A 262 5.41 6.65 10.40
CA GLU A 262 6.54 7.18 9.61
C GLU A 262 6.11 7.50 8.18
N GLU A 263 6.75 8.51 7.59
CA GLU A 263 6.39 9.09 6.29
C GLU A 263 7.59 9.28 5.36
N ASN A 264 7.35 9.23 4.06
CA ASN A 264 8.35 9.52 3.02
C ASN A 264 7.67 9.98 1.71
N CYS A 265 8.45 10.24 0.65
CA CYS A 265 7.93 10.65 -0.67
C CYS A 265 8.55 9.82 -1.81
N VAL A 266 8.06 10.01 -3.03
CA VAL A 266 8.79 9.60 -4.25
C VAL A 266 9.76 10.74 -4.62
N PRO A 267 11.06 10.49 -4.90
CA PRO A 267 12.02 11.56 -5.14
C PRO A 267 11.63 12.40 -6.36
N GLY A 268 11.49 13.73 -6.17
CA GLY A 268 11.03 14.65 -7.22
C GLY A 268 9.51 14.82 -7.27
N HIS A 269 8.77 14.13 -6.40
CA HIS A 269 7.35 14.35 -6.09
C HIS A 269 7.20 14.57 -4.57
N ASP A 270 8.04 15.49 -4.04
CA ASP A 270 8.20 15.75 -2.61
C ASP A 270 6.98 16.49 -1.98
N ASP A 271 5.98 16.81 -2.80
CA ASP A 271 4.66 17.29 -2.42
C ASP A 271 3.64 16.17 -2.14
N VAL A 272 3.86 14.96 -2.67
CA VAL A 272 3.04 13.77 -2.40
C VAL A 272 3.68 12.89 -1.33
N THR A 273 3.08 12.89 -0.13
CA THR A 273 3.59 12.19 1.06
C THR A 273 2.90 10.84 1.25
N PHE A 274 3.70 9.79 1.46
CA PHE A 274 3.27 8.42 1.76
C PHE A 274 3.53 8.13 3.24
N VAL A 275 2.47 7.86 4.00
CA VAL A 275 2.54 7.51 5.43
C VAL A 275 2.15 6.04 5.59
N CYS A 276 3.00 5.27 6.27
CA CYS A 276 2.69 3.92 6.71
C CYS A 276 1.74 4.04 7.92
N THR A 277 0.52 3.51 7.84
CA THR A 277 -0.49 3.65 8.90
C THR A 277 -0.93 2.29 9.47
N PRO A 278 -1.50 2.22 10.69
CA PRO A 278 -1.81 0.94 11.28
C PRO A 278 -2.95 0.17 10.59
N SER A 279 -2.88 -1.16 10.67
CA SER A 279 -3.96 -2.10 10.34
C SER A 279 -4.00 -3.17 11.44
N GLN A 280 -5.15 -3.84 11.62
CA GLN A 280 -5.25 -5.01 12.49
C GLN A 280 -5.21 -6.30 11.66
N HIS A 281 -4.01 -6.76 11.32
CA HIS A 281 -3.79 -7.98 10.56
C HIS A 281 -2.56 -8.75 11.09
N TRP A 282 -1.87 -9.49 10.24
CA TRP A 282 -0.67 -10.28 10.56
C TRP A 282 0.21 -10.43 9.30
N SER A 283 1.36 -11.09 9.43
CA SER A 283 2.26 -11.35 8.29
C SER A 283 2.86 -12.75 8.38
N LYS A 284 2.83 -13.52 7.29
CA LYS A 284 3.53 -14.81 7.16
C LYS A 284 3.88 -15.12 5.70
N ARG A 285 4.98 -15.86 5.45
CA ARG A 285 5.33 -16.43 4.13
C ARG A 285 5.82 -17.88 4.23
N THR A 286 6.52 -18.25 5.29
CA THR A 286 7.04 -19.61 5.53
C THR A 286 6.48 -20.18 6.82
N ALA A 287 6.89 -21.40 7.20
CA ALA A 287 6.44 -22.03 8.44
C ALA A 287 7.00 -21.39 9.73
N TRP A 288 7.89 -20.38 9.62
CA TRP A 288 8.73 -19.91 10.75
C TRP A 288 8.90 -18.38 10.83
N ASP A 289 8.14 -17.60 10.05
CA ASP A 289 8.26 -16.13 9.93
C ASP A 289 7.01 -15.33 10.32
N ASP A 290 6.07 -15.99 11.03
CA ASP A 290 4.88 -15.41 11.63
C ASP A 290 5.21 -14.10 12.35
N ASN A 291 4.70 -12.97 11.86
CA ASN A 291 4.92 -11.61 12.37
C ASN A 291 6.39 -11.20 12.51
N LYS A 292 7.30 -11.66 11.62
CA LYS A 292 8.65 -11.08 11.49
C LYS A 292 8.63 -9.72 10.79
N SER A 293 7.79 -9.57 9.78
CA SER A 293 7.42 -8.28 9.19
C SER A 293 6.15 -7.74 9.83
N LEU A 294 6.02 -6.42 9.78
CA LEU A 294 4.83 -5.67 10.16
C LEU A 294 3.75 -5.80 9.05
N TRP A 295 2.57 -5.24 9.30
CA TRP A 295 1.45 -5.10 8.37
C TRP A 295 0.92 -3.68 8.52
N SER A 296 0.32 -3.12 7.48
CA SER A 296 0.05 -1.68 7.37
C SER A 296 -1.12 -1.38 6.45
N SER A 297 -1.84 -0.31 6.77
CA SER A 297 -2.55 0.48 5.77
C SER A 297 -1.61 1.57 5.23
N TRP A 298 -1.99 2.24 4.15
CA TRP A 298 -1.23 3.34 3.56
C TRP A 298 -2.09 4.58 3.39
N THR A 299 -1.52 5.73 3.73
CA THR A 299 -2.11 7.05 3.55
C THR A 299 -1.26 7.84 2.56
N VAL A 300 -1.86 8.32 1.48
CA VAL A 300 -1.19 9.12 0.43
C VAL A 300 -1.81 10.51 0.42
N LEU A 301 -0.98 11.52 0.69
CA LEU A 301 -1.36 12.93 0.87
C LEU A 301 -0.74 13.75 -0.25
N GLY A 302 -1.52 14.09 -1.26
CA GLY A 302 -1.13 15.02 -2.32
C GLY A 302 -1.41 16.49 -1.96
N PRO A 303 -1.03 17.44 -2.83
CA PRO A 303 -1.35 18.85 -2.69
C PRO A 303 -2.86 19.17 -2.78
N ASP A 304 -3.63 18.44 -3.60
CA ASP A 304 -5.06 18.69 -3.84
C ASP A 304 -5.97 17.51 -3.40
N HIS A 305 -5.47 16.27 -3.37
CA HIS A 305 -6.25 15.06 -3.03
C HIS A 305 -5.61 14.18 -1.95
N ARG A 306 -6.43 13.36 -1.27
CA ARG A 306 -5.98 12.35 -0.30
C ARG A 306 -6.56 10.96 -0.57
N PHE A 307 -5.71 9.94 -0.58
CA PHE A 307 -6.07 8.54 -0.78
C PHE A 307 -5.68 7.67 0.42
N PHE A 308 -6.56 6.73 0.79
CA PHE A 308 -6.29 5.70 1.79
C PHE A 308 -6.35 4.30 1.18
N PHE A 309 -5.44 3.42 1.57
CA PHE A 309 -5.46 2.00 1.24
C PHE A 309 -5.42 1.18 2.52
N ALA A 310 -6.50 0.47 2.84
CA ALA A 310 -6.62 -0.27 4.09
C ALA A 310 -5.67 -1.48 4.20
N GLY A 311 -5.21 -2.00 3.06
CA GLY A 311 -4.62 -3.34 3.01
C GLY A 311 -5.64 -4.41 3.40
N ASP A 312 -5.16 -5.50 3.98
CA ASP A 312 -5.99 -6.38 4.79
C ASP A 312 -6.07 -5.88 6.23
N THR A 313 -7.24 -6.03 6.86
CA THR A 313 -7.47 -5.64 8.26
C THR A 313 -8.77 -6.23 8.82
N GLY A 314 -8.78 -6.58 10.10
CA GLY A 314 -10.00 -6.59 10.92
C GLY A 314 -10.33 -5.18 11.43
N TYR A 315 -11.49 -4.99 12.04
CA TYR A 315 -11.85 -3.68 12.60
C TYR A 315 -11.07 -3.35 13.89
N CYS A 316 -10.60 -2.11 14.03
CA CYS A 316 -9.86 -1.60 15.19
C CYS A 316 -10.02 -0.07 15.35
N SER A 317 -9.61 0.51 16.48
CA SER A 317 -9.76 1.96 16.74
C SER A 317 -8.93 2.86 15.82
N SER A 318 -7.89 2.31 15.17
CA SER A 318 -6.92 3.12 14.44
C SER A 318 -7.50 3.82 13.21
N PHE A 319 -8.62 3.37 12.66
CA PHE A 319 -9.27 4.06 11.53
C PHE A 319 -9.77 5.45 11.93
N ALA A 320 -10.30 5.59 13.15
CA ALA A 320 -10.68 6.90 13.69
C ALA A 320 -9.46 7.75 14.08
N GLU A 321 -8.32 7.15 14.43
CA GLU A 321 -7.05 7.87 14.64
C GLU A 321 -6.49 8.41 13.31
N ILE A 322 -6.49 7.58 12.26
CA ILE A 322 -6.11 7.96 10.88
C ILE A 322 -7.05 9.04 10.35
N GLY A 323 -8.37 8.89 10.52
CA GLY A 323 -9.37 9.86 10.06
C GLY A 323 -9.27 11.21 10.76
N ARG A 324 -9.00 11.27 12.07
CA ARG A 324 -8.74 12.55 12.76
C ARG A 324 -7.45 13.22 12.27
N ARG A 325 -6.39 12.44 12.04
CA ARG A 325 -5.06 12.97 11.73
C ARG A 325 -4.88 13.38 10.26
N PHE A 326 -5.51 12.64 9.35
CA PHE A 326 -5.29 12.75 7.91
C PHE A 326 -6.58 12.96 7.10
N GLY A 327 -7.76 12.85 7.71
CA GLY A 327 -9.04 13.07 7.04
C GLY A 327 -9.37 14.55 6.76
N PRO A 328 -10.45 14.82 6.01
CA PRO A 328 -11.20 13.83 5.22
C PRO A 328 -10.37 13.28 4.06
N PHE A 329 -10.67 12.05 3.64
CA PHE A 329 -10.06 11.43 2.45
C PHE A 329 -10.99 11.58 1.23
N ASP A 330 -10.45 11.73 0.03
CA ASP A 330 -11.26 11.78 -1.20
C ASP A 330 -11.64 10.38 -1.68
N LEU A 331 -10.72 9.42 -1.55
CA LEU A 331 -10.97 8.01 -1.82
C LEU A 331 -10.31 7.10 -0.78
N ALA A 332 -11.03 6.09 -0.30
CA ALA A 332 -10.45 4.97 0.45
C ALA A 332 -10.69 3.61 -0.24
N ALA A 333 -9.63 2.84 -0.51
CA ALA A 333 -9.72 1.46 -0.96
C ALA A 333 -9.78 0.52 0.26
N ILE A 334 -10.93 -0.14 0.46
CA ILE A 334 -11.26 -0.89 1.69
C ILE A 334 -11.69 -2.33 1.33
N PRO A 335 -11.15 -3.37 1.99
CA PRO A 335 -11.54 -4.76 1.75
C PRO A 335 -13.00 -5.01 2.14
N ILE A 336 -13.69 -5.81 1.32
CA ILE A 336 -15.04 -6.31 1.65
C ILE A 336 -15.14 -7.85 1.57
N GLY A 337 -14.07 -8.54 1.19
CA GLY A 337 -14.03 -10.01 1.06
C GLY A 337 -13.12 -10.70 2.08
N ALA A 338 -13.17 -12.03 2.10
CA ALA A 338 -12.48 -12.94 3.02
C ALA A 338 -13.03 -13.02 4.46
N TYR A 339 -14.33 -12.75 4.67
CA TYR A 339 -14.90 -12.57 6.01
C TYR A 339 -15.56 -13.81 6.64
N LEU A 340 -15.89 -14.90 5.93
CA LEU A 340 -16.54 -16.08 6.55
C LEU A 340 -15.61 -17.30 6.72
N PRO A 341 -15.67 -17.98 7.89
CA PRO A 341 -16.59 -17.76 9.01
C PRO A 341 -16.11 -16.65 9.97
N ARG A 342 -17.03 -15.80 10.47
CA ARG A 342 -16.68 -14.62 11.30
C ARG A 342 -15.90 -14.98 12.58
N ASP A 343 -16.10 -16.15 13.18
CA ASP A 343 -15.35 -16.54 14.40
C ASP A 343 -13.88 -16.91 14.13
N VAL A 344 -13.51 -17.14 12.86
CA VAL A 344 -12.12 -17.32 12.41
C VAL A 344 -11.56 -16.02 11.82
N MET A 345 -12.38 -15.28 11.06
CA MET A 345 -11.88 -14.17 10.23
C MET A 345 -11.96 -12.79 10.88
N LYS A 346 -12.88 -12.51 11.82
CA LYS A 346 -13.13 -11.14 12.32
C LYS A 346 -11.92 -10.40 12.91
N GLY A 347 -10.92 -11.13 13.42
CA GLY A 347 -9.70 -10.52 13.94
C GLY A 347 -8.81 -9.95 12.84
N GLN A 348 -8.93 -10.45 11.61
CA GLN A 348 -7.98 -10.28 10.51
C GLN A 348 -8.59 -9.76 9.20
N HIS A 349 -9.89 -9.99 8.94
CA HIS A 349 -10.64 -9.41 7.82
C HIS A 349 -11.99 -8.87 8.32
N VAL A 350 -12.29 -7.63 7.92
CA VAL A 350 -13.61 -7.00 8.09
C VAL A 350 -14.69 -7.67 7.25
N ASP A 351 -15.92 -7.70 7.74
CA ASP A 351 -17.09 -7.90 6.88
C ASP A 351 -17.54 -6.56 6.25
N PRO A 352 -18.43 -6.56 5.24
CA PRO A 352 -18.82 -5.34 4.54
C PRO A 352 -19.49 -4.28 5.43
N LYS A 353 -20.00 -4.65 6.61
CA LYS A 353 -20.56 -3.69 7.58
C LYS A 353 -19.46 -3.03 8.40
N GLU A 354 -18.46 -3.79 8.82
CA GLU A 354 -17.24 -3.25 9.42
C GLU A 354 -16.46 -2.37 8.41
N ALA A 355 -16.46 -2.72 7.12
CA ALA A 355 -15.87 -1.90 6.06
C ALA A 355 -16.56 -0.54 5.91
N VAL A 356 -17.90 -0.47 6.02
CA VAL A 356 -18.62 0.82 6.03
C VAL A 356 -18.29 1.64 7.28
N GLN A 357 -18.07 1.01 8.44
CA GLN A 357 -17.60 1.72 9.62
C GLN A 357 -16.18 2.29 9.42
N ILE A 358 -15.28 1.58 8.72
CA ILE A 358 -13.97 2.12 8.34
C ILE A 358 -14.11 3.36 7.42
N HIS A 359 -15.04 3.34 6.46
CA HIS A 359 -15.32 4.49 5.58
C HIS A 359 -15.76 5.74 6.39
N GLU A 360 -16.65 5.57 7.37
CA GLU A 360 -17.06 6.66 8.28
C GLU A 360 -15.93 7.13 9.19
N ASP A 361 -15.19 6.21 9.81
CA ASP A 361 -14.12 6.51 10.78
C ASP A 361 -12.95 7.27 10.15
N LEU A 362 -12.62 6.94 8.90
CA LEU A 362 -11.63 7.64 8.08
C LEU A 362 -12.10 9.03 7.62
N GLN A 363 -13.40 9.33 7.71
CA GLN A 363 -14.03 10.49 7.07
C GLN A 363 -13.80 10.49 5.54
N ALA A 364 -13.97 9.32 4.90
CA ALA A 364 -13.79 9.18 3.47
C ALA A 364 -15.03 9.70 2.70
N ARG A 365 -14.81 10.60 1.73
CA ARG A 365 -15.84 11.15 0.82
C ARG A 365 -16.38 10.06 -0.10
N GLN A 366 -15.49 9.24 -0.66
CA GLN A 366 -15.83 8.04 -1.41
C GLN A 366 -14.92 6.87 -1.00
N SER A 367 -15.37 5.64 -1.25
CA SER A 367 -14.60 4.41 -1.07
C SER A 367 -14.78 3.46 -2.24
N VAL A 368 -13.76 2.65 -2.53
CA VAL A 368 -13.78 1.57 -3.53
C VAL A 368 -13.55 0.22 -2.88
N ALA A 369 -14.36 -0.76 -3.25
CA ALA A 369 -14.35 -2.09 -2.64
C ALA A 369 -13.30 -3.02 -3.26
N ILE A 370 -12.39 -3.54 -2.43
CA ILE A 370 -11.28 -4.43 -2.82
C ILE A 370 -11.34 -5.78 -2.10
N HIS A 371 -10.35 -6.65 -2.33
CA HIS A 371 -10.17 -7.97 -1.69
C HIS A 371 -11.25 -9.04 -2.01
N TRP A 372 -12.22 -8.72 -2.87
CA TRP A 372 -13.31 -9.62 -3.25
C TRP A 372 -13.22 -10.05 -4.73
N GLY A 373 -14.14 -10.94 -5.15
CA GLY A 373 -14.40 -11.24 -6.57
C GLY A 373 -13.26 -11.84 -7.39
N THR A 374 -12.12 -12.18 -6.78
CA THR A 374 -10.88 -12.52 -7.52
C THR A 374 -10.29 -13.87 -7.13
N PHE A 375 -10.09 -14.10 -5.83
CA PHE A 375 -9.65 -15.37 -5.24
C PHE A 375 -10.73 -15.88 -4.27
N ALA A 376 -10.83 -17.20 -4.10
CA ALA A 376 -11.60 -17.80 -3.02
C ALA A 376 -10.63 -18.11 -1.86
N LEU A 377 -10.59 -17.21 -0.87
CA LEU A 377 -9.72 -17.30 0.32
C LEU A 377 -10.50 -17.67 1.60
N ALA A 378 -11.81 -17.45 1.57
CA ALA A 378 -12.75 -17.69 2.66
C ALA A 378 -14.06 -18.26 2.09
N TYR A 379 -15.06 -18.51 2.94
CA TYR A 379 -16.21 -19.36 2.60
C TYR A 379 -17.53 -18.60 2.35
N GLU A 380 -17.52 -17.26 2.27
CA GLU A 380 -18.66 -16.50 1.75
C GLU A 380 -18.89 -16.74 0.25
N TYR A 381 -20.15 -16.67 -0.18
CA TYR A 381 -20.51 -16.77 -1.59
C TYR A 381 -19.86 -15.63 -2.39
N TYR A 382 -19.29 -15.91 -3.56
CA TYR A 382 -18.42 -14.96 -4.28
C TYR A 382 -19.08 -13.63 -4.73
N LEU A 383 -20.42 -13.52 -4.65
CA LEU A 383 -21.21 -12.30 -4.90
C LEU A 383 -21.95 -11.78 -3.66
N ASP A 384 -21.76 -12.39 -2.48
CA ASP A 384 -22.27 -11.85 -1.20
C ASP A 384 -21.64 -10.49 -0.83
N PRO A 385 -20.31 -10.24 -1.01
CA PRO A 385 -19.69 -9.00 -0.57
C PRO A 385 -20.36 -7.70 -1.07
N PRO A 386 -20.70 -7.53 -2.37
CA PRO A 386 -21.38 -6.32 -2.85
C PRO A 386 -22.82 -6.18 -2.35
N LEU A 387 -23.50 -7.30 -2.10
CA LEU A 387 -24.88 -7.30 -1.58
C LEU A 387 -24.90 -6.82 -0.13
N GLN A 388 -24.04 -7.42 0.70
CA GLN A 388 -23.83 -7.04 2.09
C GLN A 388 -23.33 -5.58 2.22
N LEU A 389 -22.45 -5.12 1.31
CA LEU A 389 -22.00 -3.73 1.26
C LEU A 389 -23.18 -2.77 1.03
N ARG A 390 -24.02 -3.03 0.03
CA ARG A 390 -25.20 -2.20 -0.24
C ARG A 390 -26.16 -2.20 0.95
N GLU A 391 -26.43 -3.35 1.55
CA GLU A 391 -27.30 -3.47 2.74
C GLU A 391 -26.72 -2.72 3.95
N ALA A 392 -25.39 -2.68 4.11
CA ALA A 392 -24.73 -1.91 5.16
C ALA A 392 -24.82 -0.37 4.93
N LEU A 393 -24.67 0.08 3.69
CA LEU A 393 -24.86 1.49 3.31
C LEU A 393 -26.32 1.94 3.51
N GLU A 394 -27.28 1.12 3.09
CA GLU A 394 -28.72 1.37 3.31
C GLU A 394 -29.06 1.43 4.81
N GLN A 395 -28.50 0.52 5.64
CA GLN A 395 -28.65 0.55 7.11
C GLN A 395 -28.05 1.81 7.77
N LYS A 396 -27.03 2.41 7.16
CA LYS A 396 -26.36 3.64 7.63
C LYS A 396 -26.96 4.92 7.03
N GLY A 397 -27.84 4.82 6.02
CA GLY A 397 -28.39 5.96 5.30
C GLY A 397 -27.40 6.64 4.35
N LEU A 398 -26.33 5.95 3.95
CA LEU A 398 -25.28 6.48 3.07
C LEU A 398 -25.66 6.38 1.58
N LYS A 399 -25.19 7.33 0.77
CA LYS A 399 -25.39 7.32 -0.69
C LYS A 399 -24.65 6.09 -1.28
N PRO A 400 -25.25 5.27 -2.19
CA PRO A 400 -24.53 4.13 -2.79
C PRO A 400 -23.21 4.50 -3.48
N ASP A 401 -23.09 5.71 -4.03
CA ASP A 401 -21.85 6.23 -4.59
C ASP A 401 -20.77 6.62 -3.56
N SER A 402 -21.06 6.66 -2.25
CA SER A 402 -20.05 6.91 -1.22
C SER A 402 -19.17 5.68 -0.97
N PHE A 403 -19.61 4.47 -1.30
CA PHE A 403 -18.77 3.27 -1.26
C PHE A 403 -19.19 2.31 -2.38
N PHE A 404 -18.46 2.34 -3.49
CA PHE A 404 -18.81 1.65 -4.72
C PHE A 404 -17.93 0.41 -4.98
N THR A 405 -18.49 -0.55 -5.71
CA THR A 405 -17.74 -1.62 -6.38
C THR A 405 -17.37 -1.20 -7.80
N LEU A 406 -16.29 -1.77 -8.35
CA LEU A 406 -15.94 -1.70 -9.76
C LEU A 406 -15.93 -3.12 -10.36
N HIS A 407 -16.01 -3.24 -11.69
CA HIS A 407 -15.63 -4.45 -12.40
C HIS A 407 -14.11 -4.55 -12.55
N HIS A 408 -13.59 -5.77 -12.78
CA HIS A 408 -12.15 -5.99 -12.99
C HIS A 408 -11.68 -5.23 -14.24
N GLY A 409 -10.77 -4.27 -14.08
CA GLY A 409 -10.25 -3.41 -15.16
C GLY A 409 -11.04 -2.13 -15.38
N GLU A 410 -12.14 -1.91 -14.67
CA GLU A 410 -12.89 -0.66 -14.72
C GLU A 410 -12.15 0.47 -13.98
N SER A 411 -12.33 1.70 -14.47
CA SER A 411 -11.70 2.91 -13.94
C SER A 411 -12.73 3.99 -13.63
N ARG A 412 -12.65 4.60 -12.44
CA ARG A 412 -13.49 5.72 -12.03
C ARG A 412 -12.65 6.95 -11.73
N LEU A 413 -12.99 8.07 -12.36
CA LEU A 413 -12.48 9.39 -11.98
C LEU A 413 -13.22 9.85 -10.72
N ILE A 414 -12.46 10.27 -9.70
CA ILE A 414 -12.98 10.86 -8.47
C ILE A 414 -12.97 12.37 -8.66
N SER A 415 -14.13 12.92 -9.04
CA SER A 415 -14.35 14.36 -8.98
C SER A 415 -14.45 14.80 -7.53
N ALA A 416 -13.77 15.88 -7.15
CA ALA A 416 -14.22 16.67 -6.01
C ALA A 416 -15.71 17.00 -6.23
N GLN A 417 -16.57 16.57 -5.31
CA GLN A 417 -17.94 17.07 -5.29
C GLN A 417 -17.85 18.54 -4.88
N ASP A 418 -18.44 19.44 -5.69
CA ASP A 418 -18.68 20.81 -5.24
C ASP A 418 -19.41 20.74 -3.89
N GLU A 419 -18.96 21.52 -2.91
CA GLU A 419 -19.63 21.59 -1.61
C GLU A 419 -21.09 21.97 -1.84
N ASP A 420 -22.04 21.23 -1.24
CA ASP A 420 -23.48 21.43 -1.47
C ASP A 420 -23.84 22.91 -1.26
N VAL A 421 -24.13 23.62 -2.37
CA VAL A 421 -24.44 25.05 -2.37
C VAL A 421 -25.86 25.25 -1.84
N PHE A 422 -25.98 25.20 -0.51
CA PHE A 422 -27.18 25.58 0.23
C PHE A 422 -27.22 27.11 0.40
N ASP A 423 -28.09 27.76 -0.37
CA ASP A 423 -28.67 29.08 -0.07
C ASP A 423 -29.49 29.08 1.24
#